data_AF-A0A7V4Y159-F1
#
_entry.id   AF-A0A7V4Y159-F1
#
_cell.length_a   1.000
_cell.length_b   1.000
_cell.length_c   1.000
_cell.angle_alpha   90.00
_cell.angle_beta   90.00
_cell.angle_gamma   90.00
#
_symmetry.space_group_name_H-M   'P 1'
#
loop_
_entity.id
_entity.type
_entity.pdbx_description
1 polymer ?
#
loop_
_entity_poly.entity_id
_entity_poly.type
_entity_poly.pdbx_seq_one_letter_code
_entity_poly.pdbx_strand_id
1 'polypeptide(L)'
;MAYPLAQERSGEYLMALWRDYLEGYAEREGDVEGQTVVAAYKAVEALNVLCRILDRNGRYKDLIDQRLYYFQEAARRAEDFVDCLITATFSIYNCLNTLSHQFSEGNLSASELISKIDEQVHLSVLEGKQIERPAAAMRSCFPLTALLTITLDQNQLMTDAIRQVEQRFAAGTRRASSGWEHLLNALYRTVEMLQLAALLTDAGLKDQIYQIAARFQEEDQPKELRLKLRNGFCRLFELTHLIAVRVNAIA
;
A
#
# COMPACT_ATOMS: atom_id res chain seq x y z
N MET A 1 -19.09 -16.92 -5.08
CA MET A 1 -19.29 -15.59 -5.69
C MET A 1 -18.58 -15.63 -7.03
N ALA A 2 -19.32 -15.60 -8.15
CA ALA A 2 -18.72 -15.65 -9.49
C ALA A 2 -18.20 -14.25 -9.84
N TYR A 3 -16.91 -14.16 -10.12
CA TYR A 3 -16.22 -12.93 -10.52
C TYR A 3 -16.46 -12.70 -12.05
N PRO A 4 -16.77 -11.47 -12.51
CA PRO A 4 -16.99 -11.15 -13.93
C PRO A 4 -15.83 -10.37 -14.60
N LEU A 5 -15.64 -10.68 -15.90
CA LEU A 5 -14.43 -10.48 -16.71
C LEU A 5 -13.74 -9.12 -16.56
N ALA A 6 -12.44 -9.16 -16.28
CA ALA A 6 -11.52 -8.04 -16.29
C ALA A 6 -11.51 -7.33 -17.63
N GLN A 7 -11.27 -6.02 -17.60
CA GLN A 7 -10.94 -5.28 -18.81
C GLN A 7 -9.64 -5.84 -19.38
N GLU A 8 -9.70 -6.47 -20.56
CA GLU A 8 -8.60 -7.21 -21.21
C GLU A 8 -7.25 -6.46 -21.25
N ARG A 9 -7.25 -5.12 -21.19
CA ARG A 9 -6.04 -4.26 -21.22
C ARG A 9 -5.25 -4.20 -19.91
N SER A 10 -5.84 -4.59 -18.79
CA SER A 10 -5.20 -4.49 -17.47
C SER A 10 -4.09 -5.52 -17.27
N GLY A 11 -4.20 -6.70 -17.88
CA GLY A 11 -3.17 -7.76 -17.78
C GLY A 11 -1.84 -7.37 -18.45
N GLU A 12 -1.90 -6.87 -19.68
CA GLU A 12 -0.71 -6.37 -20.40
C GLU A 12 -0.05 -5.20 -19.66
N TYR A 13 -0.87 -4.27 -19.14
CA TYR A 13 -0.38 -3.16 -18.34
C TYR A 13 0.34 -3.63 -17.08
N LEU A 14 -0.22 -4.59 -16.32
CA LEU A 14 0.41 -5.12 -15.11
C LEU A 14 1.76 -5.80 -15.42
N MET A 15 1.88 -6.49 -16.55
CA MET A 15 3.16 -7.08 -16.97
C MET A 15 4.17 -6.04 -17.45
N ALA A 16 3.73 -4.95 -18.07
CA ALA A 16 4.58 -3.79 -18.37
C ALA A 16 5.06 -3.13 -17.07
N LEU A 17 4.14 -2.90 -16.11
CA LEU A 17 4.44 -2.29 -14.83
C LEU A 17 5.53 -3.04 -14.04
N TRP A 18 5.50 -4.38 -14.06
CA TRP A 18 6.54 -5.21 -13.45
C TRP A 18 7.90 -5.04 -14.13
N ARG A 19 7.93 -5.01 -15.46
CA ARG A 19 9.16 -4.80 -16.23
C ARG A 19 9.76 -3.42 -15.95
N ASP A 20 8.93 -2.37 -16.03
CA ASP A 20 9.34 -1.00 -15.73
C ASP A 20 9.90 -0.86 -14.31
N TYR A 21 9.31 -1.58 -13.33
CA TYR A 21 9.84 -1.63 -11.98
C TYR A 21 11.24 -2.26 -11.94
N LEU A 22 11.44 -3.42 -12.57
CA LEU A 22 12.74 -4.09 -12.58
C LEU A 22 13.81 -3.26 -13.29
N GLU A 23 13.47 -2.67 -14.45
CA GLU A 23 14.36 -1.81 -15.21
C GLU A 23 14.76 -0.57 -14.40
N GLY A 24 13.78 0.18 -13.90
CA GLY A 24 14.04 1.39 -13.11
C GLY A 24 14.76 1.10 -11.78
N TYR A 25 14.54 -0.07 -11.18
CA TYR A 25 15.24 -0.47 -9.96
C TYR A 25 16.70 -0.84 -10.23
N ALA A 26 16.99 -1.49 -11.37
CA ALA A 26 18.33 -1.86 -11.80
C ALA A 26 19.14 -0.65 -12.26
N GLU A 27 18.54 0.30 -12.98
CA GLU A 27 19.19 1.56 -13.38
C GLU A 27 19.69 2.39 -12.19
N ARG A 28 19.10 2.17 -11.01
CA ARG A 28 19.45 2.86 -9.75
C ARG A 28 20.21 1.95 -8.78
N GLU A 29 20.89 0.93 -9.28
CA GLU A 29 21.72 0.06 -8.42
C GLU A 29 22.75 0.88 -7.62
N GLY A 30 22.77 0.68 -6.30
CA GLY A 30 23.62 1.44 -5.38
C GLY A 30 23.00 2.75 -4.87
N ASP A 31 21.96 3.29 -5.52
CA ASP A 31 21.17 4.43 -5.06
C ASP A 31 19.94 3.98 -4.27
N VAL A 32 20.09 3.87 -2.95
CA VAL A 32 19.04 3.40 -2.04
C VAL A 32 17.81 4.31 -2.07
N GLU A 33 18.00 5.63 -2.12
CA GLU A 33 16.90 6.59 -2.15
C GLU A 33 16.15 6.49 -3.49
N GLY A 34 16.87 6.45 -4.60
CA GLY A 34 16.28 6.25 -5.91
C GLY A 34 15.51 4.95 -6.05
N GLN A 35 16.07 3.83 -5.58
CA GLN A 35 15.37 2.53 -5.54
C GLN A 35 14.11 2.57 -4.68
N THR A 36 14.15 3.30 -3.55
CA THR A 36 12.99 3.49 -2.69
C THR A 36 11.87 4.24 -3.41
N VAL A 37 12.20 5.31 -4.14
CA VAL A 37 11.22 6.09 -4.91
C VAL A 37 10.60 5.25 -6.03
N VAL A 38 11.41 4.50 -6.78
CA VAL A 38 10.92 3.60 -7.84
C VAL A 38 9.91 2.61 -7.27
N ALA A 39 10.26 1.92 -6.19
CA ALA A 39 9.37 0.96 -5.55
C ALA A 39 8.08 1.61 -5.03
N ALA A 40 8.18 2.77 -4.39
CA ALA A 40 7.03 3.47 -3.83
C ALA A 40 6.06 3.97 -4.92
N TYR A 41 6.57 4.53 -6.02
CA TYR A 41 5.73 4.98 -7.14
C TYR A 41 5.09 3.81 -7.89
N LYS A 42 5.82 2.71 -8.08
CA LYS A 42 5.26 1.51 -8.72
C LYS A 42 4.19 0.85 -7.85
N ALA A 43 4.32 0.91 -6.51
CA ALA A 43 3.25 0.51 -5.60
C ALA A 43 1.98 1.37 -5.76
N VAL A 44 2.11 2.69 -5.93
CA VAL A 44 0.98 3.59 -6.23
C VAL A 44 0.28 3.19 -7.54
N GLU A 45 1.06 2.92 -8.59
CA GLU A 45 0.49 2.48 -9.88
C GLU A 45 -0.27 1.15 -9.75
N ALA A 46 0.32 0.16 -9.08
CA ALA A 46 -0.32 -1.14 -8.85
C ALA A 46 -1.63 -1.00 -8.04
N LEU A 47 -1.63 -0.19 -6.99
CA LEU A 47 -2.81 0.09 -6.19
C LEU A 47 -3.90 0.82 -6.97
N ASN A 48 -3.55 1.77 -7.84
CA ASN A 48 -4.52 2.44 -8.72
C ASN A 48 -5.18 1.47 -9.69
N VAL A 49 -4.41 0.55 -10.29
CA VAL A 49 -4.96 -0.51 -11.13
C VAL A 49 -5.92 -1.38 -10.33
N LEU A 50 -5.55 -1.77 -9.10
CA LEU A 50 -6.42 -2.54 -8.21
C LEU A 50 -7.74 -1.79 -7.90
N CYS A 51 -7.67 -0.49 -7.58
CA CYS A 51 -8.87 0.33 -7.36
C CYS A 51 -9.81 0.31 -8.57
N ARG A 52 -9.25 0.38 -9.80
CA ARG A 52 -10.04 0.36 -11.04
C ARG A 52 -10.65 -1.01 -11.32
N ILE A 53 -9.90 -2.09 -11.13
CA ILE A 53 -10.41 -3.45 -11.32
C ILE A 53 -11.59 -3.72 -10.37
N LEU A 54 -11.51 -3.22 -9.14
CA LEU A 54 -12.54 -3.41 -8.13
C LEU A 54 -13.72 -2.43 -8.25
N ASP A 55 -13.57 -1.29 -8.95
CA ASP A 55 -14.65 -0.32 -9.21
C ASP A 55 -15.59 -0.76 -10.34
N ARG A 56 -16.24 -1.91 -10.19
CA ARG A 56 -17.03 -2.55 -11.27
C ARG A 56 -18.15 -1.68 -11.83
N ASN A 57 -18.77 -0.87 -10.98
CA ASN A 57 -19.88 0.00 -11.36
C ASN A 57 -19.43 1.41 -11.78
N GLY A 58 -18.11 1.66 -11.78
CA GLY A 58 -17.56 2.98 -12.09
C GLY A 58 -17.94 4.06 -11.08
N ARG A 59 -18.30 3.68 -9.84
CA ARG A 59 -18.77 4.61 -8.81
C ARG A 59 -17.66 5.53 -8.33
N TYR A 60 -16.43 5.03 -8.31
CA TYR A 60 -15.25 5.75 -7.85
C TYR A 60 -14.34 6.19 -9.00
N LYS A 61 -14.72 5.95 -10.25
CA LYS A 61 -13.90 6.20 -11.45
C LYS A 61 -13.33 7.63 -11.47
N ASP A 62 -14.19 8.64 -11.33
CA ASP A 62 -13.76 10.05 -11.38
C ASP A 62 -12.79 10.38 -10.24
N LEU A 63 -13.02 9.82 -9.04
CA LEU A 63 -12.15 10.00 -7.88
C LEU A 63 -10.79 9.32 -8.10
N ILE A 64 -10.77 8.11 -8.65
CA ILE A 64 -9.55 7.37 -8.99
C ILE A 64 -8.75 8.14 -10.04
N ASP A 65 -9.40 8.61 -11.10
CA ASP A 65 -8.76 9.36 -12.19
C ASP A 65 -8.19 10.70 -11.69
N GLN A 66 -8.93 11.40 -10.82
CA GLN A 66 -8.45 12.62 -10.17
C GLN A 66 -7.23 12.36 -9.27
N ARG A 67 -7.28 11.32 -8.43
CA ARG A 67 -6.17 10.94 -7.54
C ARG A 67 -4.92 10.55 -8.33
N LEU A 68 -5.09 9.82 -9.44
CA LEU A 68 -3.99 9.46 -10.35
C LEU A 68 -3.39 10.71 -11.02
N TYR A 69 -4.22 11.65 -11.47
CA TYR A 69 -3.76 12.91 -12.04
C TYR A 69 -2.91 13.71 -11.03
N TYR A 70 -3.39 13.85 -9.79
CA TYR A 70 -2.63 14.56 -8.75
C TYR A 70 -1.32 13.85 -8.40
N PHE A 71 -1.29 12.52 -8.36
CA PHE A 71 -0.06 11.76 -8.19
C PHE A 71 0.95 12.09 -9.30
N GLN A 72 0.52 12.04 -10.56
CA GLN A 72 1.40 12.31 -11.70
C GLN A 72 1.94 13.75 -11.70
N GLU A 73 1.09 14.73 -11.39
CA GLU A 73 1.50 16.13 -11.27
C GLU A 73 2.47 16.36 -10.12
N ALA A 74 2.20 15.77 -8.95
CA ALA A 74 3.09 15.87 -7.79
C ALA A 74 4.43 15.17 -8.06
N ALA A 75 4.42 14.00 -8.70
CA ALA A 75 5.62 13.25 -9.05
C ALA A 75 6.53 14.02 -10.00
N ARG A 76 5.97 14.82 -10.93
CA ARG A 76 6.74 15.70 -11.83
C ARG A 76 7.38 16.89 -11.11
N ARG A 77 6.78 17.33 -10.01
CA ARG A 77 7.20 18.53 -9.26
C ARG A 77 8.08 18.20 -8.06
N ALA A 78 8.16 16.94 -7.65
CA ALA A 78 8.99 16.52 -6.53
C ALA A 78 10.47 16.77 -6.86
N GLU A 79 11.14 17.57 -6.03
CA GLU A 79 12.53 17.98 -6.27
C GLU A 79 13.52 17.11 -5.49
N ASP A 80 13.13 16.67 -4.28
CA ASP A 80 13.97 15.88 -3.41
C ASP A 80 13.33 14.54 -2.97
N PHE A 81 14.10 13.74 -2.24
CA PHE A 81 13.66 12.44 -1.76
C PHE A 81 12.44 12.52 -0.83
N VAL A 82 12.36 13.55 0.02
CA VAL A 82 11.25 13.71 0.97
C VAL A 82 9.98 14.11 0.23
N ASP A 83 10.07 14.97 -0.78
CA ASP A 83 8.95 15.31 -1.66
C ASP A 83 8.43 14.08 -2.42
N CYS A 84 9.34 13.22 -2.88
CA CYS A 84 8.97 11.95 -3.50
C CYS A 84 8.24 11.03 -2.51
N LEU A 85 8.72 10.94 -1.26
CA LEU A 85 8.04 10.17 -0.22
C LEU A 85 6.67 10.74 0.15
N ILE A 86 6.52 12.06 0.25
CA ILE A 86 5.22 12.71 0.44
C ILE A 86 4.29 12.29 -0.69
N THR A 87 4.72 12.48 -1.94
CA THR A 87 3.93 12.13 -3.12
C THR A 87 3.49 10.67 -3.10
N ALA A 88 4.41 9.74 -2.83
CA ALA A 88 4.10 8.31 -2.81
C ALA A 88 3.15 7.93 -1.67
N THR A 89 3.46 8.32 -0.44
CA THR A 89 2.69 7.89 0.75
C THR A 89 1.28 8.45 0.78
N PHE A 90 1.07 9.70 0.37
CA PHE A 90 -0.29 10.24 0.22
C PHE A 90 -1.07 9.55 -0.88
N SER A 91 -0.40 9.18 -1.98
CA SER A 91 -1.06 8.45 -3.07
C SER A 91 -1.40 7.01 -2.66
N ILE A 92 -0.54 6.33 -1.92
CA ILE A 92 -0.83 5.02 -1.31
C ILE A 92 -2.02 5.12 -0.36
N TYR A 93 -2.02 6.11 0.54
CA TYR A 93 -3.15 6.38 1.44
C TYR A 93 -4.45 6.61 0.67
N ASN A 94 -4.42 7.44 -0.37
CA ASN A 94 -5.58 7.72 -1.22
C ASN A 94 -6.11 6.43 -1.88
N CYS A 95 -5.24 5.58 -2.41
CA CYS A 95 -5.68 4.30 -2.99
C CYS A 95 -6.29 3.38 -1.93
N LEU A 96 -5.65 3.24 -0.77
CA LEU A 96 -6.18 2.40 0.33
C LEU A 96 -7.49 2.94 0.89
N ASN A 97 -7.67 4.26 0.95
CA ASN A 97 -8.92 4.90 1.32
C ASN A 97 -10.03 4.56 0.32
N THR A 98 -9.75 4.65 -1.00
CA THR A 98 -10.71 4.20 -2.04
C THR A 98 -11.07 2.73 -1.84
N LEU A 99 -10.07 1.85 -1.69
CA LEU A 99 -10.28 0.41 -1.51
C LEU A 99 -11.11 0.13 -0.25
N SER A 100 -10.80 0.77 0.89
CA SER A 100 -11.58 0.62 2.12
C SER A 100 -13.04 1.00 1.91
N HIS A 101 -13.34 2.08 1.18
CA HIS A 101 -14.72 2.43 0.82
C HIS A 101 -15.39 1.40 -0.10
N GLN A 102 -14.66 0.87 -1.10
CA GLN A 102 -15.18 -0.17 -2.00
C GLN A 102 -15.52 -1.47 -1.26
N PHE A 103 -14.68 -1.88 -0.31
CA PHE A 103 -14.89 -3.13 0.43
C PHE A 103 -15.92 -3.00 1.56
N SER A 104 -16.03 -1.82 2.19
CA SER A 104 -16.90 -1.61 3.35
C SER A 104 -18.22 -0.88 3.04
N GLU A 105 -18.65 -0.90 1.77
CA GLU A 105 -19.86 -0.21 1.33
C GLU A 105 -21.09 -0.66 2.15
N GLY A 106 -21.87 0.33 2.62
CA GLY A 106 -23.05 0.09 3.46
C GLY A 106 -22.75 -0.14 4.95
N ASN A 107 -21.48 -0.21 5.36
CA ASN A 107 -21.10 -0.31 6.76
C ASN A 107 -20.85 1.06 7.38
N LEU A 108 -21.78 1.51 8.23
CA LEU A 108 -21.70 2.82 8.89
C LEU A 108 -20.45 2.96 9.78
N SER A 109 -20.15 1.95 10.59
CA SER A 109 -18.97 1.97 11.47
C SER A 109 -17.66 2.08 10.69
N ALA A 110 -17.57 1.41 9.54
CA ALA A 110 -16.42 1.53 8.66
C ALA A 110 -16.32 2.94 8.04
N SER A 111 -17.45 3.50 7.59
CA SER A 111 -17.49 4.87 7.09
C SER A 111 -17.06 5.91 8.12
N GLU A 112 -17.50 5.76 9.37
CA GLU A 112 -17.09 6.62 10.49
C GLU A 112 -15.59 6.50 10.79
N LEU A 113 -15.05 5.28 10.76
CA LEU A 113 -13.62 5.04 10.94
C LEU A 113 -12.81 5.72 9.83
N ILE A 114 -13.20 5.55 8.56
CA ILE A 114 -12.52 6.17 7.42
C ILE A 114 -12.57 7.70 7.56
N SER A 115 -13.72 8.28 7.91
CA SER A 115 -13.83 9.73 8.12
C SER A 115 -12.91 10.25 9.22
N LYS A 116 -12.75 9.51 10.33
CA LYS A 116 -11.83 9.89 11.41
C LYS A 116 -10.37 9.82 10.97
N ILE A 117 -10.03 8.83 10.14
CA ILE A 117 -8.68 8.70 9.57
C ILE A 117 -8.40 9.90 8.65
N ASP A 118 -9.36 10.29 7.82
CA ASP A 118 -9.22 11.41 6.89
C ASP A 118 -9.01 12.73 7.63
N GLU A 119 -9.75 12.97 8.71
CA GLU A 119 -9.55 14.13 9.59
C GLU A 119 -8.13 14.15 10.20
N GLN A 120 -7.66 13.01 10.69
CA GLN A 120 -6.30 12.91 11.26
C GLN A 120 -5.20 13.16 10.22
N VAL A 121 -5.37 12.66 8.99
CA VAL A 121 -4.44 12.92 7.89
C VAL A 121 -4.44 14.40 7.55
N HIS A 122 -5.62 15.03 7.46
CA HIS A 122 -5.74 16.45 7.15
C HIS A 122 -5.01 17.32 8.18
N LEU A 123 -5.22 17.07 9.48
CA LEU A 123 -4.51 17.78 10.55
C LEU A 123 -2.98 17.58 10.44
N SER A 124 -2.55 16.36 10.18
CA SER A 124 -1.13 16.04 10.05
C SER A 124 -0.45 16.69 8.83
N VAL A 125 -1.20 16.96 7.75
CA VAL A 125 -0.71 17.71 6.59
C VAL A 125 -0.46 19.17 6.94
N LEU A 126 -1.39 19.80 7.66
CA LEU A 126 -1.32 21.20 8.05
C LEU A 126 -0.18 21.46 9.05
N GLU A 127 0.06 20.51 9.95
CA GLU A 127 0.99 20.67 11.07
C GLU A 127 2.39 20.06 10.80
N GLY A 128 2.48 19.06 9.93
CA GLY A 128 3.69 18.28 9.71
C GLY A 128 4.78 19.05 8.95
N LYS A 129 6.04 18.93 9.40
CA LYS A 129 7.24 19.40 8.70
C LYS A 129 8.06 18.20 8.21
N GLN A 130 8.60 18.30 6.99
CA GLN A 130 9.50 17.29 6.40
C GLN A 130 8.93 15.86 6.46
N ILE A 131 9.58 14.96 7.23
CA ILE A 131 9.27 13.52 7.31
C ILE A 131 7.98 13.18 8.06
N GLU A 132 7.43 14.11 8.85
CA GLU A 132 6.21 13.84 9.62
C GLU A 132 4.98 13.67 8.71
N ARG A 133 4.96 14.35 7.56
CA ARG A 133 3.87 14.24 6.57
C ARG A 133 3.77 12.84 5.97
N PRO A 134 4.82 12.26 5.36
CA PRO A 134 4.74 10.91 4.83
C PRO A 134 4.57 9.87 5.94
N ALA A 135 5.12 10.09 7.14
CA ALA A 135 4.90 9.22 8.29
C ALA A 135 3.42 9.18 8.69
N ALA A 136 2.74 10.33 8.75
CA ALA A 136 1.32 10.40 9.05
C ALA A 136 0.46 9.71 7.99
N ALA A 137 0.71 9.98 6.70
CA ALA A 137 -0.01 9.32 5.60
C ALA A 137 0.16 7.79 5.66
N MET A 138 1.38 7.31 5.86
CA MET A 138 1.65 5.87 5.96
C MET A 138 1.04 5.24 7.22
N ARG A 139 1.05 5.95 8.36
CA ARG A 139 0.37 5.49 9.59
C ARG A 139 -1.12 5.30 9.38
N SER A 140 -1.75 6.15 8.58
CA SER A 140 -3.17 6.04 8.22
C SER A 140 -3.47 4.90 7.24
N CYS A 141 -2.48 4.45 6.47
CA CYS A 141 -2.62 3.26 5.61
C CYS A 141 -2.85 1.98 6.42
N PHE A 142 -2.26 1.88 7.62
CA PHE A 142 -2.39 0.68 8.46
C PHE A 142 -3.85 0.36 8.85
N PRO A 143 -4.63 1.27 9.48
CA PRO A 143 -6.01 0.97 9.84
C PRO A 143 -6.91 0.78 8.62
N LEU A 144 -6.64 1.43 7.49
CA LEU A 144 -7.36 1.20 6.22
C LEU A 144 -7.15 -0.22 5.68
N THR A 145 -5.89 -0.68 5.72
CA THR A 145 -5.53 -2.04 5.31
C THR A 145 -6.08 -3.08 6.29
N ALA A 146 -6.07 -2.78 7.59
CA ALA A 146 -6.68 -3.64 8.61
C ALA A 146 -8.19 -3.78 8.39
N LEU A 147 -8.90 -2.68 8.14
CA LEU A 147 -10.33 -2.68 7.81
C LEU A 147 -10.61 -3.53 6.57
N LEU A 148 -9.82 -3.37 5.50
CA LEU A 148 -9.92 -4.19 4.29
C LEU A 148 -9.72 -5.68 4.61
N THR A 149 -8.70 -6.00 5.40
CA THR A 149 -8.35 -7.38 5.76
C THR A 149 -9.43 -8.04 6.61
N ILE A 150 -9.98 -7.33 7.60
CA ILE A 150 -11.10 -7.80 8.43
C ILE A 150 -12.34 -8.03 7.57
N THR A 151 -12.59 -7.15 6.59
CA THR A 151 -13.72 -7.28 5.66
C THR A 151 -13.58 -8.52 4.77
N LEU A 152 -12.35 -8.86 4.37
CA LEU A 152 -12.05 -10.09 3.64
C LEU A 152 -12.12 -11.35 4.53
N ASP A 153 -11.80 -11.24 5.82
CA ASP A 153 -11.80 -12.35 6.78
C ASP A 153 -13.21 -12.70 7.31
N GLN A 154 -14.16 -12.93 6.41
CA GLN A 154 -15.57 -13.21 6.75
C GLN A 154 -15.72 -14.45 7.65
N ASN A 155 -14.81 -15.41 7.53
CA ASN A 155 -14.81 -16.66 8.29
C ASN A 155 -13.90 -16.60 9.54
N GLN A 156 -13.32 -15.44 9.85
CA GLN A 156 -12.48 -15.21 11.03
C GLN A 156 -11.24 -16.12 11.10
N LEU A 157 -10.75 -16.60 9.96
CA LEU A 157 -9.62 -17.54 9.85
C LEU A 157 -8.29 -16.88 10.20
N MET A 158 -8.18 -15.56 10.03
CA MET A 158 -6.95 -14.79 10.23
C MET A 158 -7.02 -13.83 11.42
N THR A 159 -8.10 -13.87 12.21
CA THR A 159 -8.34 -12.98 13.37
C THR A 159 -7.14 -12.85 14.29
N ASP A 160 -6.51 -13.96 14.67
CA ASP A 160 -5.35 -13.94 15.57
C ASP A 160 -4.12 -13.33 14.91
N ALA A 161 -3.90 -13.59 13.61
CA ALA A 161 -2.81 -13.00 12.86
C ALA A 161 -3.01 -11.48 12.71
N ILE A 162 -4.23 -11.03 12.39
CA ILE A 162 -4.59 -9.60 12.31
C ILE A 162 -4.29 -8.92 13.65
N ARG A 163 -4.77 -9.47 14.77
CA ARG A 163 -4.54 -8.93 16.12
C ARG A 163 -3.05 -8.85 16.47
N GLN A 164 -2.26 -9.84 16.09
CA GLN A 164 -0.81 -9.80 16.33
C GLN A 164 -0.15 -8.65 15.57
N VAL A 165 -0.54 -8.40 14.31
CA VAL A 165 -0.01 -7.27 13.53
C VAL A 165 -0.43 -5.94 14.18
N GLU A 166 -1.67 -5.80 14.63
CA GLU A 166 -2.15 -4.61 15.36
C GLU A 166 -1.37 -4.35 16.66
N GLN A 167 -1.12 -5.39 17.45
CA GLN A 167 -0.32 -5.30 18.67
C GLN A 167 1.12 -4.85 18.36
N ARG A 168 1.73 -5.40 17.30
CA ARG A 168 3.06 -4.98 16.85
C ARG A 168 3.06 -3.54 16.34
N PHE A 169 2.01 -3.11 15.62
CA PHE A 169 1.86 -1.71 15.20
C PHE A 169 1.81 -0.75 16.39
N ALA A 170 0.99 -1.07 17.40
CA ALA A 170 0.84 -0.25 18.59
C ALA A 170 2.14 -0.23 19.42
N ALA A 171 2.81 -1.37 19.58
CA ALA A 171 4.09 -1.46 20.28
C ALA A 171 5.19 -0.69 19.55
N GLY A 172 5.28 -0.81 18.23
CA GLY A 172 6.22 -0.07 17.40
C GLY A 172 5.97 1.44 17.45
N THR A 173 4.69 1.86 17.41
CA THR A 173 4.32 3.28 17.55
C THR A 173 4.75 3.86 18.89
N ARG A 174 4.64 3.11 19.99
CA ARG A 174 5.11 3.56 21.32
C ARG A 174 6.64 3.64 21.44
N ARG A 175 7.37 2.85 20.65
CA ARG A 175 8.85 2.80 20.68
C ARG A 175 9.49 3.80 19.72
N ALA A 176 8.81 4.14 18.64
CA ALA A 176 9.30 5.09 17.66
C ALA A 176 9.53 6.46 18.33
N SER A 177 10.69 7.03 18.02
CA SER A 177 11.19 8.30 18.56
C SER A 177 11.38 9.37 17.48
N SER A 178 11.16 9.01 16.20
CA SER A 178 11.27 9.91 15.06
C SER A 178 10.23 9.62 13.98
N GLY A 179 9.90 10.61 13.14
CA GLY A 179 9.01 10.43 12.00
C GLY A 179 9.45 9.33 11.04
N TRP A 180 10.75 9.11 10.88
CA TRP A 180 11.26 8.02 10.06
C TRP A 180 10.96 6.63 10.65
N GLU A 181 11.08 6.46 11.97
CA GLU A 181 10.73 5.20 12.64
C GLU A 181 9.22 4.98 12.62
N HIS A 182 8.43 6.05 12.74
CA HIS A 182 6.98 5.99 12.55
C HIS A 182 6.59 5.55 11.13
N LEU A 183 7.23 6.14 10.11
CA LEU A 183 7.06 5.78 8.71
C LEU A 183 7.40 4.30 8.48
N LEU A 184 8.57 3.86 8.94
CA LEU A 184 9.02 2.48 8.76
C LEU A 184 8.10 1.47 9.46
N ASN A 185 7.73 1.73 10.71
CA ASN A 185 6.80 0.89 11.46
C ASN A 185 5.48 0.75 10.69
N ALA A 186 4.90 1.87 10.25
CA ALA A 186 3.64 1.85 9.52
C ALA A 186 3.73 1.12 8.18
N LEU A 187 4.80 1.34 7.41
CA LEU A 187 5.06 0.66 6.15
C LEU A 187 5.13 -0.86 6.35
N TYR A 188 5.93 -1.32 7.32
CA TYR A 188 6.10 -2.74 7.58
C TYR A 188 4.82 -3.42 8.04
N ARG A 189 4.03 -2.75 8.90
CA ARG A 189 2.75 -3.31 9.35
C ARG A 189 1.70 -3.31 8.24
N THR A 190 1.75 -2.33 7.33
CA THR A 190 0.90 -2.31 6.13
C THR A 190 1.25 -3.47 5.20
N VAL A 191 2.55 -3.73 4.98
CA VAL A 191 3.03 -4.89 4.21
C VAL A 191 2.54 -6.20 4.83
N GLU A 192 2.71 -6.40 6.13
CA GLU A 192 2.22 -7.61 6.81
C GLU A 192 0.70 -7.78 6.70
N MET A 193 -0.06 -6.69 6.86
CA MET A 193 -1.51 -6.73 6.73
C MET A 193 -1.94 -7.04 5.29
N LEU A 194 -1.23 -6.52 4.28
CA LEU A 194 -1.45 -6.86 2.88
C LEU A 194 -1.12 -8.33 2.56
N GLN A 195 -0.13 -8.94 3.22
CA GLN A 195 0.12 -10.37 3.09
C GLN A 195 -1.10 -11.19 3.55
N LEU A 196 -1.72 -10.80 4.66
CA LEU A 196 -2.95 -11.43 5.15
C LEU A 196 -4.10 -11.21 4.17
N ALA A 197 -4.29 -9.98 3.68
CA ALA A 197 -5.31 -9.68 2.67
C ALA A 197 -5.13 -10.48 1.38
N ALA A 198 -3.89 -10.67 0.93
CA ALA A 198 -3.59 -11.48 -0.26
C ALA A 198 -3.93 -12.96 -0.03
N LEU A 199 -3.59 -13.54 1.13
CA LEU A 199 -3.96 -14.91 1.49
C LEU A 199 -5.48 -15.11 1.58
N LEU A 200 -6.21 -14.11 2.07
CA LEU A 200 -7.67 -14.12 2.14
C LEU A 200 -8.32 -13.94 0.76
N THR A 201 -7.66 -13.24 -0.15
CA THR A 201 -8.13 -13.07 -1.54
C THR A 201 -7.99 -14.37 -2.31
N ASP A 202 -6.85 -15.06 -2.18
CA ASP A 202 -6.66 -16.40 -2.75
C ASP A 202 -5.57 -17.19 -2.03
N ALA A 203 -5.98 -18.32 -1.43
CA ALA A 203 -5.07 -19.25 -0.77
C ALA A 203 -4.02 -19.87 -1.71
N GLY A 204 -4.28 -19.89 -3.03
CA GLY A 204 -3.33 -20.33 -4.05
C GLY A 204 -2.08 -19.43 -4.16
N LEU A 205 -2.13 -18.21 -3.62
CA LEU A 205 -0.98 -17.29 -3.59
C LEU A 205 0.01 -17.59 -2.45
N LYS A 206 -0.28 -18.57 -1.59
CA LYS A 206 0.47 -18.85 -0.37
C LYS A 206 1.99 -18.99 -0.60
N ASP A 207 2.40 -19.77 -1.60
CA ASP A 207 3.83 -19.99 -1.86
C ASP A 207 4.54 -18.72 -2.34
N GLN A 208 3.88 -17.92 -3.19
CA GLN A 208 4.42 -16.65 -3.68
C GLN A 208 4.53 -15.63 -2.54
N ILE A 209 3.51 -15.55 -1.68
CA ILE A 209 3.51 -14.68 -0.50
C ILE A 209 4.64 -15.11 0.47
N TYR A 210 4.86 -16.40 0.68
CA TYR A 210 5.97 -16.87 1.50
C TYR A 210 7.34 -16.55 0.90
N GLN A 211 7.50 -16.65 -0.42
CA GLN A 211 8.75 -16.23 -1.07
C GLN A 211 9.01 -14.73 -0.90
N ILE A 212 7.97 -13.90 -1.02
CA ILE A 212 8.05 -12.46 -0.74
C ILE A 212 8.44 -12.22 0.73
N ALA A 213 7.81 -12.93 1.67
CA ALA A 213 8.08 -12.80 3.10
C ALA A 213 9.49 -13.28 3.49
N ALA A 214 9.99 -14.36 2.87
CA ALA A 214 11.34 -14.86 3.09
C ALA A 214 12.38 -13.83 2.64
N ARG A 215 12.25 -13.31 1.41
CA ARG A 215 13.11 -12.22 0.91
C ARG A 215 13.01 -10.97 1.78
N PHE A 216 11.81 -10.65 2.28
CA PHE A 216 11.61 -9.53 3.19
C PHE A 216 12.47 -9.68 4.45
N GLN A 217 12.48 -10.86 5.08
CA GLN A 217 13.29 -11.15 6.27
C GLN A 217 14.79 -11.18 5.97
N GLU A 218 15.20 -11.77 4.85
CA GLU A 218 16.61 -11.83 4.42
C GLU A 218 17.17 -10.43 4.18
N GLU A 219 16.40 -9.55 3.53
CA GLU A 219 16.80 -8.18 3.22
C GLU A 219 16.57 -7.19 4.39
N ASP A 220 15.94 -7.60 5.51
CA ASP A 220 15.69 -6.76 6.69
C ASP A 220 16.82 -6.78 7.74
N GLN A 221 17.90 -7.50 7.46
CA GLN A 221 19.10 -7.58 8.30
C GLN A 221 19.87 -6.26 8.51
N PRO A 222 19.87 -5.28 7.57
CA PRO A 222 20.58 -4.02 7.77
C PRO A 222 20.00 -3.24 8.96
N LYS A 223 20.87 -2.65 9.80
CA LYS A 223 20.42 -1.70 10.85
C LYS A 223 20.02 -0.34 10.28
N GLU A 224 20.35 -0.08 9.01
CA GLU A 224 20.14 1.20 8.37
C GLU A 224 18.68 1.39 7.93
N LEU A 225 18.07 2.44 8.49
CA LEU A 225 16.68 2.81 8.27
C LEU A 225 16.31 2.98 6.79
N ARG A 226 17.22 3.54 5.98
CA ARG A 226 16.99 3.79 4.55
C ARG A 226 16.89 2.49 3.75
N LEU A 227 17.76 1.52 4.03
CA LEU A 227 17.70 0.19 3.42
C LEU A 227 16.40 -0.53 3.81
N LYS A 228 15.96 -0.38 5.06
CA LYS A 228 14.68 -0.93 5.53
C LYS A 228 13.48 -0.30 4.83
N LEU A 229 13.48 1.03 4.66
CA LEU A 229 12.43 1.72 3.92
C LEU A 229 12.35 1.24 2.47
N ARG A 230 13.49 1.14 1.78
CA ARG A 230 13.57 0.57 0.44
C ARG A 230 12.92 -0.81 0.40
N ASN A 231 13.36 -1.72 1.27
CA ASN A 231 12.84 -3.09 1.33
C ASN A 231 11.31 -3.11 1.56
N GLY A 232 10.80 -2.31 2.50
CA GLY A 232 9.39 -2.19 2.77
C GLY A 232 8.56 -1.74 1.55
N PHE A 233 9.05 -0.76 0.79
CA PHE A 233 8.36 -0.31 -0.42
C PHE A 233 8.46 -1.33 -1.56
N CYS A 234 9.58 -2.05 -1.69
CA CYS A 234 9.69 -3.16 -2.64
C CYS A 234 8.63 -4.23 -2.35
N ARG A 235 8.47 -4.65 -1.09
CA ARG A 235 7.45 -5.64 -0.72
C ARG A 235 6.04 -5.11 -0.89
N LEU A 236 5.81 -3.83 -0.62
CA LEU A 236 4.51 -3.20 -0.86
C LEU A 236 4.15 -3.26 -2.35
N PHE A 237 5.08 -2.92 -3.24
CA PHE A 237 4.88 -3.06 -4.68
C PHE A 237 4.59 -4.50 -5.08
N GLU A 238 5.43 -5.45 -4.68
CA GLU A 238 5.28 -6.85 -5.07
C GLU A 238 3.93 -7.44 -4.64
N LEU A 239 3.48 -7.16 -3.41
CA LEU A 239 2.21 -7.65 -2.90
C LEU A 239 1.02 -6.99 -3.62
N THR A 240 1.07 -5.68 -3.81
CA THR A 240 -0.03 -4.96 -4.47
C THR A 240 -0.14 -5.35 -5.94
N HIS A 241 1.00 -5.53 -6.63
CA HIS A 241 1.06 -6.07 -7.98
C HIS A 241 0.50 -7.49 -8.04
N LEU A 242 0.92 -8.37 -7.13
CA LEU A 242 0.44 -9.74 -7.08
C LEU A 242 -1.08 -9.82 -6.89
N ILE A 243 -1.62 -9.04 -5.95
CA ILE A 243 -3.06 -8.94 -5.71
C ILE A 243 -3.75 -8.41 -6.98
N ALA A 244 -3.24 -7.35 -7.59
CA ALA A 244 -3.84 -6.76 -8.80
C ALA A 244 -3.87 -7.77 -9.96
N VAL A 245 -2.78 -8.50 -10.22
CA VAL A 245 -2.73 -9.56 -11.23
C VAL A 245 -3.74 -10.66 -10.92
N ARG A 246 -3.82 -11.09 -9.66
CA ARG A 246 -4.73 -12.17 -9.29
C ARG A 246 -6.19 -11.76 -9.41
N VAL A 247 -6.55 -10.60 -8.87
CA VAL A 247 -7.91 -10.06 -8.96
C VAL A 247 -8.29 -9.82 -10.43
N ASN A 248 -7.36 -9.35 -11.26
CA ASN A 248 -7.58 -9.20 -12.70
C ASN A 248 -7.78 -10.54 -13.42
N ALA A 249 -7.11 -11.61 -12.98
CA ALA A 249 -7.24 -12.92 -13.62
C ALA A 249 -8.55 -13.64 -13.26
N ILE A 250 -9.17 -13.27 -12.14
CA ILE A 250 -10.42 -13.88 -11.67
C ILE A 250 -11.64 -13.02 -11.95
N ALA A 251 -11.51 -11.68 -11.97
CA ALA A 251 -12.49 -10.80 -12.58
C ALA A 251 -12.66 -11.32 -14.01
#